data_AF-A0A1M7DFF1-F1
#
_entry.id   AF-A0A1M7DFF1-F1
#
_cell.length_a   1.000
_cell.length_b   1.000
_cell.length_c   1.000
_cell.angle_alpha   90.00
_cell.angle_beta   90.00
_cell.angle_gamma   90.00
#
_symmetry.space_group_name_H-M   'P 1'
#
loop_
_entity.id
_entity.type
_entity.pdbx_description
1 polymer ?
#
loop_
_entity_poly.entity_id
_entity_poly.type
_entity_poly.pdbx_seq_one_letter_code
_entity_poly.pdbx_strand_id
1 'polypeptide(L)'
;MGKITILANNISEEASGNIRSDASYIVNQSGGKIIQNSEKGINYNNYQDRQPPTDIRIKKVEGPYDSNDKLIDKIELGKFYSFKATPTRKPTFIEIALLKWAIKLDDNKKEIIDGVASQNKLEGEKIRISFKINHDFEKARIYAFYQKPDDLVSVELSLKKLKFPMLILQSISRKGKKTILNSKGFKESSNEIAVDLLYNDYQENEVGFQKLRTEIYNESFATHKQDGTFDFKARDKKASEKTDLIIEKIMLFSKKNDNELFEIFRSNAESVSRGKLEDNILRMILKMENNEGGEYSNSDLTNAVIEHENTQTFISNVKKWTTHYLKLDKIKNNLETLRIVDDSEGLIYNSNFKEIVDKPRFNNYSDTLSGIQIAINDVWSYKIFITQLNLDNNNPHGELHFDFYDHFGLDFPDIEKYDNDIFIAWFILQHFRGYKPFITRVSFASKF
;
A
#
# COMPACT_ATOMS: atom_id res chain seq x y z
N MET A 1 6.51 -80.18 -33.03
CA MET A 1 7.63 -79.22 -33.18
C MET A 1 7.55 -78.24 -32.01
N GLY A 2 8.55 -78.25 -31.13
CA GLY A 2 8.60 -77.36 -29.98
C GLY A 2 9.11 -75.97 -30.39
N LYS A 3 8.39 -74.92 -29.98
CA LYS A 3 8.79 -73.53 -30.19
C LYS A 3 9.64 -73.12 -28.97
N ILE A 4 10.93 -72.83 -29.18
CA ILE A 4 11.80 -72.29 -28.13
C ILE A 4 11.87 -70.78 -28.34
N THR A 5 11.53 -70.02 -27.29
CA THR A 5 11.66 -68.56 -27.25
C THR A 5 12.76 -68.22 -26.25
N ILE A 6 13.81 -67.54 -26.71
CA ILE A 6 14.92 -67.08 -25.84
C ILE A 6 14.78 -65.56 -25.69
N LEU A 7 14.64 -65.10 -24.44
CA LEU A 7 14.62 -63.68 -24.07
C LEU A 7 15.86 -63.40 -23.21
N ALA A 8 16.83 -62.69 -23.77
CA ALA A 8 18.06 -62.32 -23.06
C ALA A 8 18.50 -60.91 -23.46
N ASN A 9 19.05 -60.15 -22.51
CA ASN A 9 19.54 -58.80 -22.76
C ASN A 9 20.83 -58.77 -23.61
N ASN A 10 21.65 -59.82 -23.53
CA ASN A 10 22.82 -60.05 -24.36
C ASN A 10 22.92 -61.54 -24.68
N ILE A 11 23.12 -61.89 -25.95
CA ILE A 11 23.45 -63.25 -26.38
C ILE A 11 24.86 -63.20 -26.99
N SER A 12 25.77 -64.03 -26.51
CA SER A 12 27.08 -64.24 -27.10
C SER A 12 27.26 -65.73 -27.36
N GLU A 13 27.61 -66.10 -28.59
CA GLU A 13 27.97 -67.46 -28.96
C GLU A 13 29.41 -67.45 -29.46
N GLU A 14 30.28 -68.28 -28.87
CA GLU A 14 31.60 -68.56 -29.43
C GLU A 14 31.49 -69.76 -30.37
N ALA A 15 31.31 -69.49 -31.66
CA ALA A 15 31.32 -70.51 -32.69
C ALA A 15 32.73 -70.69 -33.24
N SER A 16 33.38 -71.82 -32.92
CA SER A 16 34.57 -72.29 -33.63
C SER A 16 34.15 -73.23 -34.77
N GLY A 17 33.60 -72.67 -35.85
CA GLY A 17 33.26 -73.43 -37.06
C GLY A 17 32.07 -72.90 -37.84
N ASN A 18 32.02 -73.24 -39.13
CA ASN A 18 31.05 -72.76 -40.12
C ASN A 18 29.58 -72.88 -39.64
N ILE A 19 28.80 -71.85 -39.95
CA ILE A 19 27.38 -71.72 -39.58
C ILE A 19 26.58 -72.90 -40.17
N ARG A 20 25.85 -73.62 -39.29
CA ARG A 20 24.89 -74.66 -39.66
C ARG A 20 23.75 -74.10 -40.54
N SER A 21 23.30 -74.89 -41.50
CA SER A 21 22.25 -74.59 -42.51
C SER A 21 20.87 -74.21 -41.96
N ASP A 22 20.70 -74.21 -40.64
CA ASP A 22 19.38 -74.11 -39.99
C ASP A 22 19.08 -72.66 -39.54
N ALA A 23 19.95 -71.71 -39.90
CA ALA A 23 19.82 -70.28 -39.62
C ALA A 23 18.70 -69.57 -40.41
N SER A 24 18.01 -70.28 -41.30
CA SER A 24 16.93 -69.77 -42.15
C SER A 24 15.64 -69.38 -41.39
N TYR A 25 15.57 -69.63 -40.08
CA TYR A 25 14.41 -69.29 -39.23
C TYR A 25 14.69 -68.27 -38.11
N ILE A 26 15.85 -67.62 -38.12
CA ILE A 26 16.17 -66.55 -37.15
C ILE A 26 15.60 -65.22 -37.68
N VAL A 27 14.60 -64.65 -36.99
CA VAL A 27 14.02 -63.34 -37.33
C VAL A 27 14.46 -62.30 -36.30
N ASN A 28 15.24 -61.31 -36.74
CA ASN A 28 15.61 -60.15 -35.93
C ASN A 28 14.45 -59.15 -35.86
N GLN A 29 13.88 -58.92 -34.67
CA GLN A 29 12.79 -57.97 -34.47
C GLN A 29 13.25 -56.54 -34.13
N SER A 30 14.56 -56.25 -34.09
CA SER A 30 15.09 -54.93 -33.69
C SER A 30 15.18 -53.90 -34.83
N GLY A 31 14.61 -54.17 -36.01
CA GLY A 31 14.44 -53.19 -37.10
C GLY A 31 15.71 -52.79 -37.87
N GLY A 32 16.88 -53.35 -37.56
CA GLY A 32 18.10 -53.15 -38.35
C GLY A 32 18.27 -54.21 -39.44
N LYS A 33 18.53 -53.80 -40.70
CA LYS A 33 18.76 -54.73 -41.82
C LYS A 33 20.21 -55.24 -41.78
N ILE A 34 20.39 -56.56 -41.85
CA ILE A 34 21.70 -57.20 -42.01
C ILE A 34 21.85 -57.63 -43.47
N ILE A 35 22.92 -57.22 -44.14
CA ILE A 35 23.31 -57.71 -45.47
C ILE A 35 24.78 -58.15 -45.40
N GLN A 36 25.03 -59.43 -45.70
CA GLN A 36 26.35 -60.05 -45.69
C GLN A 36 26.87 -60.15 -47.13
N ASN A 37 28.01 -59.50 -47.42
CA ASN A 37 28.59 -59.45 -48.77
C ASN A 37 30.01 -60.04 -48.89
N SER A 38 30.60 -60.66 -47.84
CA SER A 38 31.88 -61.41 -47.99
C SER A 38 32.20 -62.35 -46.81
N GLU A 39 33.13 -63.29 -47.04
CA GLU A 39 33.57 -64.35 -46.11
C GLU A 39 34.51 -63.88 -44.97
N LYS A 40 34.88 -62.59 -44.88
CA LYS A 40 35.91 -62.12 -43.93
C LYS A 40 35.49 -61.00 -42.97
N GLY A 41 34.23 -61.01 -42.53
CA GLY A 41 33.81 -60.25 -41.34
C GLY A 41 32.90 -59.04 -41.61
N ILE A 42 32.24 -58.60 -40.52
CA ILE A 42 31.24 -57.52 -40.50
C ILE A 42 31.97 -56.18 -40.32
N ASN A 43 31.93 -55.31 -41.33
CA ASN A 43 32.37 -53.92 -41.19
C ASN A 43 31.24 -53.07 -40.61
N TYR A 44 31.44 -52.58 -39.38
CA TYR A 44 30.64 -51.47 -38.86
C TYR A 44 31.02 -50.21 -39.65
N ASN A 45 29.99 -49.48 -40.11
CA ASN A 45 30.12 -48.16 -40.73
C ASN A 45 31.17 -47.31 -39.98
N ASN A 46 32.26 -47.00 -40.68
CA ASN A 46 33.21 -45.99 -40.24
C ASN A 46 32.47 -44.65 -40.07
N TYR A 47 32.55 -44.08 -38.86
CA TYR A 47 32.44 -42.66 -38.53
C TYR A 47 31.58 -41.80 -39.48
N GLN A 48 30.25 -41.95 -39.41
CA GLN A 48 29.40 -40.79 -39.64
C GLN A 48 28.92 -40.30 -38.27
N ASP A 49 29.14 -39.01 -37.99
CA ASP A 49 28.55 -38.35 -36.84
C ASP A 49 27.06 -38.70 -36.78
N ARG A 50 26.55 -39.02 -35.59
CA ARG A 50 25.11 -39.26 -35.40
C ARG A 50 24.39 -38.07 -36.02
N GLN A 51 23.58 -38.32 -37.06
CA GLN A 51 22.68 -37.32 -37.59
C GLN A 51 21.86 -36.79 -36.39
N PRO A 52 21.80 -35.46 -36.19
CA PRO A 52 21.07 -34.90 -35.06
C PRO A 52 19.63 -35.43 -35.11
N PRO A 53 18.98 -35.64 -33.95
CA PRO A 53 17.59 -36.08 -33.91
C PRO A 53 16.76 -35.22 -34.88
N THR A 54 16.10 -35.86 -35.84
CA THR A 54 15.25 -35.17 -36.82
C THR A 54 14.13 -34.41 -36.13
N ASP A 55 13.67 -34.95 -34.99
CA ASP A 55 12.63 -34.39 -34.16
C ASP A 55 13.10 -33.13 -33.44
N ILE A 56 12.47 -32.02 -33.75
CA ILE A 56 12.64 -30.78 -33.00
C ILE A 56 12.02 -30.92 -31.60
N ARG A 57 12.77 -30.53 -30.57
CA ARG A 57 12.31 -30.49 -29.16
C ARG A 57 12.66 -29.15 -28.55
N ILE A 58 12.01 -28.81 -27.44
CA ILE A 58 12.39 -27.63 -26.65
C ILE A 58 13.39 -28.07 -25.59
N LYS A 59 14.52 -27.36 -25.50
CA LYS A 59 15.58 -27.56 -24.50
C LYS A 59 15.38 -26.70 -23.26
N LYS A 60 14.81 -25.51 -23.42
CA LYS A 60 14.68 -24.52 -22.35
C LYS A 60 13.49 -23.60 -22.60
N VAL A 61 12.79 -23.22 -21.54
CA VAL A 61 11.82 -22.13 -21.52
C VAL A 61 12.35 -21.05 -20.59
N GLU A 62 12.26 -19.79 -21.01
CA GLU A 62 12.73 -18.63 -20.27
C GLU A 62 11.65 -17.55 -20.23
N GLY A 63 11.63 -16.77 -19.16
CA GLY A 63 10.66 -15.71 -18.89
C GLY A 63 10.26 -15.71 -17.41
N PRO A 64 9.28 -14.90 -17.03
CA PRO A 64 8.61 -13.90 -17.85
C PRO A 64 9.47 -12.66 -18.11
N TYR A 65 9.38 -12.10 -19.31
CA TYR A 65 9.98 -10.82 -19.68
C TYR A 65 8.91 -9.73 -19.78
N ASP A 66 9.22 -8.53 -19.29
CA ASP A 66 8.36 -7.34 -19.43
C ASP A 66 8.40 -6.74 -20.85
N SER A 67 7.75 -5.59 -21.05
CA SER A 67 7.70 -4.89 -22.35
C SER A 67 9.06 -4.37 -22.82
N ASN A 68 10.03 -4.22 -21.91
CA ASN A 68 11.40 -3.78 -22.20
C ASN A 68 12.37 -4.96 -22.32
N ASP A 69 11.84 -6.19 -22.44
CA ASP A 69 12.60 -7.44 -22.50
C ASP A 69 13.46 -7.72 -21.24
N LYS A 70 13.10 -7.11 -20.10
CA LYS A 70 13.75 -7.38 -18.81
C LYS A 70 13.10 -8.58 -18.14
N LEU A 71 13.92 -9.53 -17.68
CA LEU A 71 13.45 -10.67 -16.88
C LEU A 71 12.91 -10.16 -15.53
N ILE A 72 11.76 -10.67 -15.12
CA ILE A 72 11.09 -10.29 -13.88
C ILE A 72 10.74 -11.51 -13.02
N ASP A 73 10.84 -11.35 -11.70
CA ASP A 73 10.60 -12.46 -10.76
C ASP A 73 9.10 -12.68 -10.46
N LYS A 74 8.28 -11.63 -10.61
CA LYS A 74 6.86 -11.66 -10.24
C LYS A 74 6.00 -10.97 -11.28
N ILE A 75 4.92 -11.62 -11.68
CA ILE A 75 3.96 -11.10 -12.67
C ILE A 75 2.74 -10.44 -12.00
N GLU A 76 2.09 -9.56 -12.73
CA GLU A 76 0.81 -8.94 -12.38
C GLU A 76 -0.27 -9.46 -13.34
N LEU A 77 -1.47 -9.77 -12.84
CA LEU A 77 -2.56 -10.26 -13.68
C LEU A 77 -2.95 -9.25 -14.77
N GLY A 78 -3.34 -9.74 -15.94
CA GLY A 78 -3.79 -8.90 -17.06
C GLY A 78 -2.70 -8.13 -17.79
N LYS A 79 -1.43 -8.20 -17.37
CA LYS A 79 -0.28 -7.67 -18.12
C LYS A 79 0.26 -8.70 -19.10
N PHE A 80 0.72 -8.21 -20.25
CA PHE A 80 1.41 -9.06 -21.23
C PHE A 80 2.82 -9.35 -20.72
N TYR A 81 3.16 -10.63 -20.70
CA TYR A 81 4.51 -11.09 -20.47
C TYR A 81 4.95 -11.95 -21.62
N SER A 82 6.26 -11.94 -21.85
CA SER A 82 6.86 -12.67 -22.95
C SER A 82 7.66 -13.85 -22.44
N PHE A 83 7.65 -14.92 -23.23
CA PHE A 83 8.36 -16.15 -22.95
C PHE A 83 9.16 -16.57 -24.17
N LYS A 84 10.32 -17.17 -23.95
CA LYS A 84 11.25 -17.60 -25.01
C LYS A 84 11.50 -19.09 -24.87
N ALA A 85 11.27 -19.84 -25.93
CA ALA A 85 11.57 -21.27 -26.01
C ALA A 85 12.82 -21.49 -26.88
N THR A 86 13.78 -22.26 -26.37
CA THR A 86 15.01 -22.62 -27.09
C THR A 86 14.87 -24.03 -27.68
N PRO A 87 14.73 -24.19 -29.00
CA PRO A 87 14.63 -25.49 -29.65
C PRO A 87 15.98 -26.23 -29.75
N THR A 88 15.96 -27.52 -30.05
CA THR A 88 17.16 -28.36 -30.22
C THR A 88 17.98 -27.97 -31.44
N ARG A 89 17.31 -27.46 -32.49
CA ARG A 89 17.84 -26.97 -33.76
C ARG A 89 17.01 -25.79 -34.25
N LYS A 90 17.46 -25.08 -35.29
CA LYS A 90 16.67 -24.04 -35.94
C LYS A 90 15.33 -24.62 -36.45
N PRO A 91 14.19 -24.03 -36.06
CA PRO A 91 12.87 -24.48 -36.51
C PRO A 91 12.60 -24.02 -37.94
N THR A 92 11.85 -24.82 -38.69
CA THR A 92 11.22 -24.40 -39.94
C THR A 92 10.04 -23.46 -39.67
N PHE A 93 9.58 -22.75 -40.70
CA PHE A 93 8.41 -21.86 -40.59
C PHE A 93 7.16 -22.57 -40.03
N ILE A 94 6.90 -23.80 -40.48
CA ILE A 94 5.77 -24.61 -40.02
C ILE A 94 5.96 -25.01 -38.55
N GLU A 95 7.18 -25.41 -38.16
CA GLU A 95 7.49 -25.77 -36.77
C GLU A 95 7.39 -24.59 -35.80
N ILE A 96 7.56 -23.34 -36.25
CA ILE A 96 7.32 -22.18 -35.39
C ILE A 96 5.82 -22.08 -35.05
N ALA A 97 4.95 -22.23 -36.04
CA ALA A 97 3.50 -22.14 -35.86
C ALA A 97 2.91 -23.34 -35.08
N LEU A 98 3.58 -24.50 -35.11
CA LEU A 98 3.14 -25.71 -34.41
C LEU A 98 3.58 -25.79 -32.94
N LEU A 99 4.47 -24.91 -32.47
CA LEU A 99 4.89 -24.90 -31.07
C LEU A 99 3.71 -24.51 -30.17
N LYS A 100 3.31 -25.42 -29.28
CA LYS A 100 2.23 -25.21 -28.32
C LYS A 100 2.77 -24.68 -27.00
N TRP A 101 1.93 -23.91 -26.32
CA TRP A 101 2.18 -23.44 -24.96
C TRP A 101 1.10 -23.96 -24.03
N ALA A 102 1.49 -24.31 -22.81
CA ALA A 102 0.55 -24.72 -21.76
C ALA A 102 0.86 -23.99 -20.45
N ILE A 103 -0.15 -23.92 -19.59
CA ILE A 103 -0.05 -23.43 -18.22
C ILE A 103 -0.52 -24.52 -17.26
N LYS A 104 0.14 -24.65 -16.12
CA LYS A 104 -0.36 -25.38 -14.96
C LYS A 104 -0.56 -24.36 -13.86
N LEU A 105 -1.81 -24.16 -13.46
CA LEU A 105 -2.17 -23.34 -12.30
C LEU A 105 -2.31 -24.27 -11.10
N ASP A 106 -1.57 -23.98 -10.03
CA ASP A 106 -1.53 -24.74 -8.78
C ASP A 106 -1.30 -26.24 -9.04
N ASP A 107 -2.04 -27.10 -8.34
CA ASP A 107 -2.01 -28.55 -8.51
C ASP A 107 -3.03 -29.05 -9.54
N ASN A 108 -3.57 -28.16 -10.38
CA ASN A 108 -4.50 -28.53 -11.45
C ASN A 108 -3.78 -29.19 -12.63
N LYS A 109 -4.57 -29.58 -13.64
CA LYS A 109 -4.07 -30.17 -14.88
C LYS A 109 -3.33 -29.13 -15.73
N LYS A 110 -2.42 -29.61 -16.58
CA LYS A 110 -1.77 -28.79 -17.60
C LYS A 110 -2.79 -28.45 -18.69
N GLU A 111 -3.08 -27.17 -18.87
CA GLU A 111 -4.05 -26.67 -19.84
C GLU A 111 -3.30 -26.01 -21.01
N ILE A 112 -3.70 -26.35 -22.23
CA ILE A 112 -3.14 -25.72 -23.43
C ILE A 112 -3.66 -24.28 -23.49
N ILE A 113 -2.76 -23.33 -23.77
CA ILE A 113 -3.14 -21.94 -23.98
C ILE A 113 -3.60 -21.83 -25.43
N ASP A 114 -4.90 -21.82 -25.65
CA ASP A 114 -5.47 -21.80 -27.00
C ASP A 114 -5.21 -20.47 -27.71
N GLY A 115 -5.05 -20.52 -29.04
CA GLY A 115 -4.93 -19.33 -29.89
C GLY A 115 -3.59 -18.59 -29.86
N VAL A 116 -2.64 -18.97 -29.00
CA VAL A 116 -1.32 -18.28 -28.93
C VAL A 116 -0.28 -18.86 -29.89
N ALA A 117 -0.39 -20.14 -30.29
CA ALA A 117 0.62 -20.80 -31.12
C ALA A 117 0.84 -20.11 -32.48
N SER A 118 -0.21 -19.52 -33.06
CA SER A 118 -0.11 -18.75 -34.30
C SER A 118 0.66 -17.42 -34.16
N GLN A 119 0.89 -16.96 -32.92
CA GLN A 119 1.60 -15.71 -32.63
C GLN A 119 3.09 -15.93 -32.29
N ASN A 120 3.58 -17.17 -32.36
CA ASN A 120 4.99 -17.47 -32.17
C ASN A 120 5.86 -16.70 -33.18
N LYS A 121 6.94 -16.06 -32.71
CA LYS A 121 7.90 -15.33 -33.54
C LYS A 121 9.31 -15.86 -33.31
N LEU A 122 10.08 -16.05 -34.38
CA LEU A 122 11.49 -16.42 -34.27
C LEU A 122 12.33 -15.15 -34.03
N GLU A 123 13.04 -15.10 -32.90
CA GLU A 123 14.03 -14.07 -32.56
C GLU A 123 15.39 -14.73 -32.37
N GLY A 124 16.28 -14.57 -33.35
CA GLY A 124 17.55 -15.30 -33.40
C GLY A 124 17.31 -16.81 -33.46
N GLU A 125 17.75 -17.53 -32.43
CA GLU A 125 17.58 -18.98 -32.30
C GLU A 125 16.40 -19.39 -31.40
N LYS A 126 15.65 -18.42 -30.85
CA LYS A 126 14.58 -18.68 -29.88
C LYS A 126 13.21 -18.34 -30.46
N ILE A 127 12.19 -19.08 -30.04
CA ILE A 127 10.80 -18.79 -30.39
C ILE A 127 10.18 -17.98 -29.23
N ARG A 128 9.76 -16.75 -29.51
CA ARG A 128 9.11 -15.84 -28.56
C ARG A 128 7.60 -15.90 -28.70
N ILE A 129 6.92 -15.85 -27.56
CA ILE A 129 5.47 -15.62 -27.47
C ILE A 129 5.20 -14.54 -26.43
N SER A 130 4.06 -13.84 -26.56
CA SER A 130 3.57 -12.91 -25.55
C SER A 130 2.07 -13.15 -25.30
N PHE A 131 1.68 -13.31 -24.04
CA PHE A 131 0.27 -13.46 -23.64
C PHE A 131 0.05 -12.93 -22.22
N LYS A 132 -1.23 -12.80 -21.83
CA LYS A 132 -1.66 -12.39 -20.49
C LYS A 132 -2.09 -13.59 -19.67
N ILE A 133 -1.87 -13.52 -18.37
CA ILE A 133 -2.45 -14.45 -17.40
C ILE A 133 -3.49 -13.66 -16.60
N ASN A 134 -4.72 -14.14 -16.58
CA ASN A 134 -5.87 -13.42 -16.03
C ASN A 134 -6.47 -14.10 -14.78
N HIS A 135 -5.95 -15.25 -14.37
CA HIS A 135 -6.42 -16.01 -13.22
C HIS A 135 -5.40 -15.93 -12.09
N ASP A 136 -5.88 -15.75 -10.87
CA ASP A 136 -5.07 -15.85 -9.66
C ASP A 136 -4.55 -17.28 -9.48
N PHE A 137 -3.41 -17.42 -8.80
CA PHE A 137 -2.74 -18.70 -8.52
C PHE A 137 -1.79 -18.57 -7.33
N GLU A 138 -1.61 -19.66 -6.60
CA GLU A 138 -0.54 -19.79 -5.61
C GLU A 138 0.80 -20.13 -6.28
N LYS A 139 0.75 -21.03 -7.27
CA LYS A 139 1.90 -21.45 -8.10
C LYS A 139 1.45 -21.56 -9.55
N ALA A 140 2.24 -21.05 -10.49
CA ALA A 140 1.98 -21.31 -11.90
C ALA A 140 3.25 -21.75 -12.62
N ARG A 141 3.08 -22.53 -13.67
CA ARG A 141 4.19 -23.01 -14.49
C ARG A 141 3.82 -22.98 -15.96
N ILE A 142 4.72 -22.44 -16.79
CA ILE A 142 4.54 -22.30 -18.24
C ILE A 142 5.42 -23.29 -18.98
N TYR A 143 4.85 -23.93 -20.00
CA TYR A 143 5.50 -24.98 -20.80
C TYR A 143 5.48 -24.61 -22.27
N ALA A 144 6.50 -25.04 -23.01
CA ALA A 144 6.51 -24.99 -24.48
C ALA A 144 6.84 -26.40 -25.02
N PHE A 145 6.04 -26.89 -25.98
CA PHE A 145 6.18 -28.26 -26.46
C PHE A 145 5.59 -28.50 -27.85
N TYR A 146 6.11 -29.50 -28.56
CA TYR A 146 5.55 -29.99 -29.82
C TYR A 146 4.57 -31.15 -29.63
N GLN A 147 4.91 -32.12 -28.77
CA GLN A 147 4.09 -33.31 -28.52
C GLN A 147 3.46 -33.31 -27.14
N LYS A 148 4.27 -33.22 -26.07
CA LYS A 148 3.81 -33.20 -24.69
C LYS A 148 4.62 -32.23 -23.80
N PRO A 149 4.01 -31.57 -22.82
CA PRO A 149 4.71 -30.68 -21.88
C PRO A 149 5.56 -31.48 -20.88
N ASP A 150 6.78 -30.99 -20.64
CA ASP A 150 7.77 -31.57 -19.72
C ASP A 150 8.07 -30.59 -18.57
N ASP A 151 8.05 -31.07 -17.33
CA ASP A 151 8.29 -30.25 -16.14
C ASP A 151 9.74 -29.74 -16.07
N LEU A 152 10.69 -30.44 -16.68
CA LEU A 152 12.08 -29.99 -16.79
C LEU A 152 12.26 -28.87 -17.83
N VAL A 153 11.29 -28.71 -18.73
CA VAL A 153 11.30 -27.73 -19.82
C VAL A 153 10.15 -26.75 -19.62
N SER A 154 10.21 -26.06 -18.51
CA SER A 154 9.18 -25.14 -18.06
C SER A 154 9.78 -24.00 -17.25
N VAL A 155 8.98 -22.97 -16.97
CA VAL A 155 9.36 -21.88 -16.08
C VAL A 155 8.26 -21.65 -15.05
N GLU A 156 8.67 -21.52 -13.78
CA GLU A 156 7.76 -21.17 -12.70
C GLU A 156 7.46 -19.68 -12.69
N LEU A 157 6.23 -19.35 -12.34
CA LEU A 157 5.73 -18.00 -12.19
C LEU A 157 5.37 -17.76 -10.74
N SER A 158 5.72 -16.56 -10.27
CA SER A 158 5.23 -16.04 -9.00
C SER A 158 4.31 -14.87 -9.26
N LEU A 159 3.21 -14.79 -8.50
CA LEU A 159 2.31 -13.64 -8.55
C LEU A 159 2.82 -12.53 -7.63
N LYS A 160 2.77 -11.29 -8.10
CA LYS A 160 2.93 -10.12 -7.25
C LYS A 160 1.67 -9.95 -6.39
N LYS A 161 1.67 -10.54 -5.20
CA LYS A 161 0.59 -10.38 -4.22
C LYS A 161 0.50 -8.93 -3.73
N LEU A 162 -0.71 -8.42 -3.62
CA LEU A 162 -0.99 -7.14 -2.98
C LEU A 162 -0.52 -7.19 -1.53
N LYS A 163 0.14 -6.13 -1.08
CA LYS A 163 0.57 -6.02 0.32
C LYS A 163 -0.42 -5.17 1.11
N PHE A 164 -0.99 -5.76 2.14
CA PHE A 164 -1.78 -5.05 3.13
C PHE A 164 -0.96 -4.86 4.42
N PRO A 165 -1.17 -3.77 5.17
CA PRO A 165 -2.11 -2.68 4.90
C PRO A 165 -1.69 -1.82 3.69
N MET A 166 -2.67 -1.35 2.91
CA MET A 166 -2.48 -0.47 1.77
C MET A 166 -3.03 0.91 2.08
N LEU A 167 -2.16 1.90 2.27
CA LEU A 167 -2.56 3.30 2.46
C LEU A 167 -3.21 3.81 1.18
N ILE A 168 -4.48 4.22 1.23
CA ILE A 168 -5.23 4.68 0.05
C ILE A 168 -5.69 6.14 0.14
N LEU A 169 -5.74 6.68 1.37
CA LEU A 169 -6.14 8.04 1.66
C LEU A 169 -5.36 8.56 2.86
N GLN A 170 -4.96 9.83 2.81
CA GLN A 170 -4.43 10.59 3.95
C GLN A 170 -4.76 12.07 3.79
N SER A 171 -4.79 12.81 4.90
CA SER A 171 -5.07 14.26 4.92
C SER A 171 -3.96 15.09 4.26
N ILE A 172 -4.04 16.42 4.24
CA ILE A 172 -2.87 17.25 3.88
C ILE A 172 -1.97 17.42 5.11
N SER A 173 -2.56 17.78 6.25
CA SER A 173 -1.87 17.78 7.54
C SER A 173 -1.33 16.39 7.86
N ARG A 174 -0.15 16.33 8.48
CA ARG A 174 0.46 15.07 8.94
C ARG A 174 0.55 15.09 10.47
N LYS A 175 0.46 13.90 11.07
CA LYS A 175 0.62 13.68 12.51
C LYS A 175 1.82 14.45 13.07
N GLY A 176 1.54 15.41 13.96
CA GLY A 176 2.56 16.22 14.64
C GLY A 176 3.35 17.18 13.76
N LYS A 177 2.89 17.44 12.52
CA LYS A 177 3.57 18.31 11.57
C LYS A 177 2.77 19.57 11.30
N LYS A 178 3.51 20.66 11.12
CA LYS A 178 2.97 21.95 10.73
C LYS A 178 2.55 21.95 9.27
N THR A 179 1.33 22.42 9.02
CA THR A 179 0.82 22.68 7.68
C THR A 179 1.23 24.09 7.24
N ILE A 180 1.84 24.22 6.07
CA ILE A 180 2.30 25.49 5.49
C ILE A 180 1.64 25.72 4.13
N LEU A 181 1.71 26.95 3.62
CA LEU A 181 1.38 27.25 2.22
C LEU A 181 2.66 27.21 1.38
N ASN A 182 2.62 26.47 0.29
CA ASN A 182 3.73 26.44 -0.65
C ASN A 182 3.78 27.71 -1.51
N SER A 183 4.81 27.80 -2.38
CA SER A 183 5.01 28.96 -3.26
C SER A 183 3.86 29.25 -4.23
N LYS A 184 2.93 28.30 -4.41
CA LYS A 184 1.72 28.42 -5.25
C LYS A 184 0.45 28.68 -4.43
N GLY A 185 0.57 28.84 -3.10
CA GLY A 185 -0.56 29.08 -2.20
C GLY A 185 -1.36 27.83 -1.85
N PHE A 186 -0.88 26.62 -2.15
CA PHE A 186 -1.53 25.38 -1.74
C PHE A 186 -1.00 24.90 -0.39
N LYS A 187 -1.88 24.32 0.43
CA LYS A 187 -1.48 23.72 1.71
C LYS A 187 -0.63 22.47 1.48
N GLU A 188 0.45 22.34 2.22
CA GLU A 188 1.29 21.15 2.29
C GLU A 188 1.79 20.91 3.71
N SER A 189 2.16 19.67 4.04
CA SER A 189 2.81 19.37 5.31
C SER A 189 4.30 19.69 5.23
N SER A 190 4.82 20.38 6.23
CA SER A 190 6.26 20.59 6.42
C SER A 190 6.87 19.50 7.30
N ASN A 191 8.19 19.57 7.51
CA ASN A 191 8.90 18.74 8.48
C ASN A 191 8.93 19.35 9.89
N GLU A 192 8.50 20.61 10.04
CA GLU A 192 8.42 21.31 11.32
C GLU A 192 7.35 20.70 12.22
N ILE A 193 7.54 20.85 13.53
CA ILE A 193 6.55 20.47 14.55
C ILE A 193 5.37 21.44 14.44
N ALA A 194 4.15 20.91 14.57
CA ALA A 194 2.94 21.74 14.61
C ALA A 194 2.99 22.75 15.77
N VAL A 195 2.45 23.95 15.57
CA VAL A 195 2.64 25.07 16.52
C VAL A 195 1.97 24.78 17.86
N ASP A 196 0.82 24.11 17.81
CA ASP A 196 0.05 23.56 18.92
C ASP A 196 0.72 22.40 19.67
N LEU A 197 1.88 21.93 19.18
CA LEU A 197 2.75 20.96 19.87
C LEU A 197 4.05 21.59 20.42
N LEU A 198 4.23 22.92 20.27
CA LEU A 198 5.34 23.63 20.90
C LEU A 198 5.10 23.78 22.41
N TYR A 199 6.18 23.87 23.17
CA TYR A 199 6.14 24.05 24.61
C TYR A 199 7.44 24.70 25.09
N ASN A 200 7.38 25.38 26.23
CA ASN A 200 8.51 26.13 26.80
C ASN A 200 9.18 27.09 25.80
N ASP A 201 8.41 27.68 24.89
CA ASP A 201 8.89 28.54 23.81
C ASP A 201 8.66 30.04 24.09
N TYR A 202 8.11 30.38 25.26
CA TYR A 202 8.16 31.72 25.84
C TYR A 202 8.88 31.73 27.17
N GLN A 203 9.55 32.85 27.47
CA GLN A 203 10.07 33.10 28.81
C GLN A 203 8.97 33.74 29.67
N GLU A 204 8.81 33.32 30.92
CA GLU A 204 7.84 33.93 31.86
C GLU A 204 8.37 35.26 32.42
N ASN A 205 8.66 36.20 31.52
CA ASN A 205 9.16 37.54 31.78
C ASN A 205 8.71 38.50 30.66
N GLU A 206 9.07 39.78 30.80
CA GLU A 206 8.71 40.82 29.82
C GLU A 206 9.06 40.44 28.38
N VAL A 207 10.21 39.80 28.14
CA VAL A 207 10.64 39.42 26.78
C VAL A 207 9.70 38.39 26.18
N GLY A 208 9.30 37.36 26.94
CA GLY A 208 8.37 36.36 26.43
C GLY A 208 6.95 36.89 26.26
N PHE A 209 6.46 37.75 27.16
CA PHE A 209 5.17 38.40 27.00
C PHE A 209 5.14 39.32 25.77
N GLN A 210 6.22 40.07 25.49
CA GLN A 210 6.31 40.89 24.28
C GLN A 210 6.38 40.05 22.99
N LYS A 211 7.04 38.89 23.03
CA LYS A 211 7.02 37.94 21.90
C LYS A 211 5.59 37.49 21.63
N LEU A 212 4.88 36.99 22.64
CA LEU A 212 3.49 36.52 22.50
C LEU A 212 2.55 37.65 22.06
N ARG A 213 2.70 38.85 22.63
CA ARG A 213 1.94 40.04 22.25
C ARG A 213 2.07 40.30 20.75
N THR A 214 3.28 40.20 20.20
CA THR A 214 3.53 40.41 18.77
C THR A 214 2.80 39.37 17.90
N GLU A 215 2.81 38.10 18.31
CA GLU A 215 2.17 37.00 17.56
C GLU A 215 0.64 37.11 17.59
N ILE A 216 0.06 37.35 18.78
CA ILE A 216 -1.40 37.55 18.94
C ILE A 216 -1.85 38.81 18.17
N TYR A 217 -1.09 39.91 18.25
CA TYR A 217 -1.41 41.12 17.49
C TYR A 217 -1.47 40.85 15.99
N ASN A 218 -0.48 40.13 15.44
CA ASN A 218 -0.44 39.81 14.02
C ASN A 218 -1.61 38.91 13.60
N GLU A 219 -1.97 37.93 14.44
CA GLU A 219 -3.13 37.07 14.22
C GLU A 219 -4.44 37.86 14.26
N SER A 220 -4.67 38.61 15.34
CA SER A 220 -5.83 39.50 15.48
C SER A 220 -5.91 40.49 14.33
N PHE A 221 -4.80 41.08 13.91
CA PHE A 221 -4.79 41.95 12.75
C PHE A 221 -5.25 41.15 11.52
N ALA A 222 -4.63 40.01 11.22
CA ALA A 222 -4.94 39.18 10.04
C ALA A 222 -6.41 38.70 9.98
N THR A 223 -7.03 38.32 11.11
CA THR A 223 -8.37 37.71 11.15
C THR A 223 -9.53 38.68 10.92
N HIS A 224 -9.33 39.99 11.16
CA HIS A 224 -10.36 41.00 10.95
C HIS A 224 -10.59 41.29 9.45
N LYS A 225 -11.66 40.71 8.88
CA LYS A 225 -12.12 40.96 7.50
C LYS A 225 -12.85 42.31 7.35
N GLN A 226 -12.67 42.94 6.18
CA GLN A 226 -13.30 44.20 5.77
C GLN A 226 -14.74 44.03 5.28
N ASP A 227 -15.61 44.96 5.63
CA ASP A 227 -16.59 45.57 4.73
C ASP A 227 -15.91 46.69 3.92
N GLY A 228 -16.43 47.02 2.74
CA GLY A 228 -15.71 47.64 1.60
C GLY A 228 -15.01 49.00 1.79
N THR A 229 -14.95 49.57 2.99
CA THR A 229 -14.16 50.76 3.32
C THR A 229 -12.93 50.38 4.14
N PHE A 230 -11.76 50.53 3.53
CA PHE A 230 -10.45 50.21 4.10
C PHE A 230 -10.09 51.14 5.29
N ASP A 231 -10.50 50.81 6.52
CA ASP A 231 -10.08 51.52 7.74
C ASP A 231 -8.98 50.76 8.50
N PHE A 232 -7.73 51.03 8.12
CA PHE A 232 -6.53 50.47 8.76
C PHE A 232 -6.43 50.86 10.23
N LYS A 233 -6.79 52.09 10.61
CA LYS A 233 -6.62 52.61 11.98
C LYS A 233 -7.59 51.92 12.94
N ALA A 234 -8.83 51.69 12.51
CA ALA A 234 -9.79 50.93 13.32
C ALA A 234 -9.34 49.48 13.55
N ARG A 235 -8.76 48.83 12.52
CA ARG A 235 -8.23 47.46 12.62
C ARG A 235 -7.03 47.37 13.56
N ASP A 236 -6.06 48.25 13.40
CA ASP A 236 -4.86 48.36 14.25
C ASP A 236 -5.24 48.56 15.72
N LYS A 237 -6.16 49.50 15.98
CA LYS A 237 -6.69 49.76 17.32
C LYS A 237 -7.37 48.53 17.92
N LYS A 238 -8.28 47.89 17.18
CA LYS A 238 -9.02 46.71 17.68
C LYS A 238 -8.11 45.52 17.95
N ALA A 239 -7.15 45.27 17.07
CA ALA A 239 -6.16 44.21 17.27
C ALA A 239 -5.29 44.50 18.51
N SER A 240 -4.83 45.75 18.68
CA SER A 240 -4.05 46.16 19.86
C SER A 240 -4.85 46.00 21.15
N GLU A 241 -6.08 46.54 21.22
CA GLU A 241 -6.94 46.46 22.41
C GLU A 241 -7.23 45.01 22.81
N LYS A 242 -7.58 44.15 21.85
CA LYS A 242 -7.82 42.72 22.12
C LYS A 242 -6.55 42.03 22.63
N THR A 243 -5.42 42.29 21.99
CA THR A 243 -4.13 41.70 22.37
C THR A 243 -3.74 42.11 23.79
N ASP A 244 -3.88 43.39 24.13
CA ASP A 244 -3.49 43.92 25.45
C ASP A 244 -4.34 43.28 26.56
N LEU A 245 -5.63 43.08 26.34
CA LEU A 245 -6.51 42.37 27.29
C LEU A 245 -6.08 40.92 27.52
N ILE A 246 -5.74 40.20 26.45
CA ILE A 246 -5.27 38.81 26.54
C ILE A 246 -3.94 38.74 27.30
N ILE A 247 -2.99 39.63 26.97
CA ILE A 247 -1.68 39.67 27.63
C ILE A 247 -1.82 40.05 29.11
N GLU A 248 -2.67 41.02 29.45
CA GLU A 248 -2.95 41.38 30.85
C GLU A 248 -3.48 40.16 31.63
N LYS A 249 -4.40 39.39 31.02
CA LYS A 249 -4.94 38.17 31.63
C LYS A 249 -3.88 37.09 31.80
N ILE A 250 -3.03 36.86 30.80
CA ILE A 250 -1.90 35.91 30.89
C ILE A 250 -0.94 36.32 32.01
N MET A 251 -0.57 37.61 32.09
CA MET A 251 0.31 38.12 33.16
C MET A 251 -0.32 37.97 34.55
N LEU A 252 -1.64 38.14 34.67
CA LEU A 252 -2.37 37.91 35.91
C LEU A 252 -2.34 36.43 36.31
N PHE A 253 -2.60 35.53 35.37
CA PHE A 253 -2.59 34.08 35.62
C PHE A 253 -1.18 33.54 35.88
N SER A 254 -0.16 34.11 35.25
CA SER A 254 1.26 33.74 35.46
C SER A 254 1.72 33.93 36.91
N LYS A 255 0.99 34.71 37.73
CA LYS A 255 1.27 34.84 39.17
C LYS A 255 0.86 33.61 39.98
N LYS A 256 0.04 32.72 39.44
CA LYS A 256 -0.43 31.49 40.07
C LYS A 256 0.65 30.41 39.97
N ASN A 257 0.75 29.53 40.94
CA ASN A 257 1.63 28.35 40.83
C ASN A 257 1.01 27.27 39.92
N ASP A 258 1.79 26.23 39.61
CA ASP A 258 1.35 25.16 38.67
C ASP A 258 0.10 24.44 39.16
N ASN A 259 0.02 24.14 40.46
CA ASN A 259 -1.15 23.46 41.03
C ASN A 259 -2.40 24.31 40.87
N GLU A 260 -2.32 25.62 41.13
CA GLU A 260 -3.45 26.53 40.95
C GLU A 260 -3.92 26.60 39.48
N LEU A 261 -2.99 26.59 38.51
CA LEU A 261 -3.33 26.56 37.09
C LEU A 261 -3.96 25.23 36.67
N PHE A 262 -3.44 24.10 37.14
CA PHE A 262 -4.03 22.80 36.88
C PHE A 262 -5.41 22.63 37.53
N GLU A 263 -5.65 23.18 38.72
CA GLU A 263 -6.98 23.22 39.33
C GLU A 263 -7.98 24.02 38.49
N ILE A 264 -7.56 25.16 37.92
CA ILE A 264 -8.39 25.92 36.98
C ILE A 264 -8.68 25.08 35.73
N PHE A 265 -7.66 24.43 35.17
CA PHE A 265 -7.81 23.58 33.99
C PHE A 265 -8.82 22.45 34.25
N ARG A 266 -8.64 21.67 35.32
CA ARG A 266 -9.53 20.57 35.71
C ARG A 266 -10.97 21.05 35.96
N SER A 267 -11.16 22.02 36.85
CA SER A 267 -12.50 22.49 37.24
C SER A 267 -13.31 23.05 36.07
N ASN A 268 -12.65 23.77 35.15
CA ASN A 268 -13.33 24.28 33.96
C ASN A 268 -13.62 23.15 32.96
N ALA A 269 -12.72 22.19 32.80
CA ALA A 269 -12.96 21.02 31.94
C ALA A 269 -14.14 20.18 32.45
N GLU A 270 -14.26 19.96 33.76
CA GLU A 270 -15.41 19.30 34.40
C GLU A 270 -16.71 20.09 34.17
N SER A 271 -16.66 21.43 34.20
CA SER A 271 -17.86 22.25 33.99
C SER A 271 -18.48 22.13 32.59
N VAL A 272 -17.68 21.68 31.60
CA VAL A 272 -18.09 21.53 30.20
C VAL A 272 -18.04 20.07 29.72
N SER A 273 -17.83 19.09 30.59
CA SER A 273 -17.80 17.68 30.18
C SER A 273 -18.73 16.84 31.05
N ARG A 274 -19.02 15.62 30.61
CA ARG A 274 -19.89 14.68 31.34
C ARG A 274 -19.46 13.24 31.17
N GLY A 275 -19.65 12.43 32.22
CA GLY A 275 -19.57 10.97 32.17
C GLY A 275 -18.19 10.47 31.72
N LYS A 276 -18.17 9.46 30.84
CA LYS A 276 -16.91 8.84 30.39
C LYS A 276 -15.94 9.79 29.70
N LEU A 277 -16.46 10.83 29.03
CA LEU A 277 -15.62 11.82 28.37
C LEU A 277 -14.97 12.77 29.39
N GLU A 278 -15.68 13.15 30.46
CA GLU A 278 -15.10 13.87 31.60
C GLU A 278 -13.94 13.07 32.21
N ASP A 279 -14.18 11.79 32.55
CA ASP A 279 -13.12 10.90 33.05
C ASP A 279 -11.92 10.81 32.09
N ASN A 280 -12.17 10.79 30.78
CA ASN A 280 -11.12 10.77 29.77
C ASN A 280 -10.34 12.09 29.74
N ILE A 281 -11.01 13.24 29.79
CA ILE A 281 -10.37 14.56 29.76
C ILE A 281 -9.52 14.76 31.01
N LEU A 282 -9.99 14.32 32.18
CA LEU A 282 -9.19 14.37 33.41
C LEU A 282 -7.92 13.52 33.30
N ARG A 283 -7.96 12.35 32.63
CA ARG A 283 -6.76 11.55 32.33
C ARG A 283 -5.82 12.25 31.33
N MET A 284 -6.36 12.98 30.37
CA MET A 284 -5.58 13.77 29.41
C MET A 284 -4.86 14.93 30.11
N ILE A 285 -5.54 15.65 31.01
CA ILE A 285 -4.94 16.70 31.83
C ILE A 285 -3.86 16.11 32.76
N LEU A 286 -4.14 14.98 33.41
CA LEU A 286 -3.17 14.28 34.27
C LEU A 286 -1.92 13.86 33.48
N LYS A 287 -2.08 13.40 32.23
CA LYS A 287 -0.95 13.07 31.36
C LYS A 287 -0.06 14.28 31.06
N MET A 288 -0.68 15.44 30.83
CA MET A 288 0.04 16.70 30.67
C MET A 288 0.74 17.11 31.97
N GLU A 289 0.07 17.00 33.12
CA GLU A 289 0.61 17.29 34.46
C GLU A 289 1.81 16.38 34.81
N ASN A 290 1.77 15.11 34.41
CA ASN A 290 2.90 14.18 34.50
C ASN A 290 4.02 14.47 33.48
N ASN A 291 3.83 15.45 32.60
CA ASN A 291 4.78 15.89 31.57
C ASN A 291 5.26 14.76 30.62
N GLU A 292 4.35 13.84 30.29
CA GLU A 292 4.68 12.64 29.53
C GLU A 292 4.86 12.90 28.02
N GLY A 293 4.08 13.84 27.45
CA GLY A 293 4.02 14.06 25.99
C GLY A 293 3.64 12.80 25.19
N GLY A 294 4.04 12.77 23.91
CA GLY A 294 3.91 11.58 23.05
C GLY A 294 2.49 11.38 22.48
N GLU A 295 2.01 10.14 22.46
CA GLU A 295 0.67 9.79 21.98
C GLU A 295 -0.26 9.42 23.14
N TYR A 296 -1.54 9.78 23.00
CA TYR A 296 -2.61 9.40 23.89
C TYR A 296 -3.72 8.69 23.12
N SER A 297 -4.15 7.53 23.62
CA SER A 297 -5.30 6.79 23.12
C SER A 297 -6.12 6.27 24.28
N ASN A 298 -7.44 6.33 24.14
CA ASN A 298 -8.38 5.84 25.14
C ASN A 298 -9.63 5.27 24.44
N SER A 299 -10.16 4.16 24.94
CA SER A 299 -11.33 3.50 24.36
C SER A 299 -12.59 4.34 24.44
N ASP A 300 -12.82 5.09 25.52
CA ASP A 300 -14.01 5.92 25.67
C ASP A 300 -14.00 7.08 24.68
N LEU A 301 -12.86 7.75 24.51
CA LEU A 301 -12.67 8.77 23.47
C LEU A 301 -12.82 8.18 22.07
N THR A 302 -12.23 7.01 21.83
CA THR A 302 -12.31 6.30 20.54
C THR A 302 -13.75 5.99 20.18
N ASN A 303 -14.53 5.45 21.12
CA ASN A 303 -15.94 5.13 20.91
C ASN A 303 -16.77 6.40 20.65
N ALA A 304 -16.58 7.46 21.44
CA ALA A 304 -17.29 8.72 21.24
C ALA A 304 -17.01 9.33 19.86
N VAL A 305 -15.74 9.33 19.43
CA VAL A 305 -15.35 9.82 18.10
C VAL A 305 -15.96 8.96 16.99
N ILE A 306 -15.96 7.63 17.14
CA ILE A 306 -16.57 6.72 16.15
C ILE A 306 -18.08 6.97 16.06
N GLU A 307 -18.79 7.03 17.19
CA GLU A 307 -20.25 7.16 17.25
C GLU A 307 -20.75 8.51 16.74
N HIS A 308 -19.90 9.54 16.74
CA HIS A 308 -20.27 10.89 16.31
C HIS A 308 -20.73 10.96 14.84
N GLU A 309 -21.79 11.73 14.57
CA GLU A 309 -22.45 11.80 13.26
C GLU A 309 -21.51 12.29 12.12
N ASN A 310 -20.63 13.25 12.42
CA ASN A 310 -19.65 13.75 11.45
C ASN A 310 -18.63 12.67 11.08
N THR A 311 -18.26 11.82 12.04
CA THR A 311 -17.37 10.67 11.79
C THR A 311 -18.09 9.60 10.97
N GLN A 312 -19.34 9.29 11.30
CA GLN A 312 -20.15 8.34 10.52
C GLN A 312 -20.34 8.81 9.07
N THR A 313 -20.57 10.10 8.87
CA THR A 313 -20.67 10.72 7.53
C THR A 313 -19.36 10.61 6.77
N PHE A 314 -18.24 10.92 7.42
CA PHE A 314 -16.90 10.79 6.83
C PHE A 314 -16.60 9.32 6.45
N ILE A 315 -16.84 8.37 7.34
CA ILE A 315 -16.67 6.93 7.09
C ILE A 315 -17.53 6.50 5.89
N SER A 316 -18.80 6.90 5.84
CA SER A 316 -19.71 6.58 4.73
C SER A 316 -19.17 7.09 3.39
N ASN A 317 -18.65 8.31 3.36
CA ASN A 317 -18.04 8.88 2.17
C ASN A 317 -16.77 8.13 1.76
N VAL A 318 -15.86 7.85 2.70
CA VAL A 318 -14.65 7.05 2.43
C VAL A 318 -15.00 5.69 1.83
N LYS A 319 -16.01 4.99 2.37
CA LYS A 319 -16.48 3.71 1.83
C LYS A 319 -17.01 3.85 0.40
N LYS A 320 -17.88 4.83 0.16
CA LYS A 320 -18.44 5.10 -1.18
C LYS A 320 -17.34 5.35 -2.22
N TRP A 321 -16.36 6.18 -1.87
CA TRP A 321 -15.24 6.49 -2.76
C TRP A 321 -14.34 5.28 -3.00
N THR A 322 -14.00 4.54 -1.95
CA THR A 322 -13.21 3.31 -2.07
C THR A 322 -13.89 2.30 -3.00
N THR A 323 -15.18 2.03 -2.75
CA THR A 323 -15.98 1.12 -3.59
C THR A 323 -16.15 1.62 -5.02
N HIS A 324 -16.32 2.93 -5.23
CA HIS A 324 -16.37 3.52 -6.57
C HIS A 324 -15.08 3.25 -7.35
N TYR A 325 -13.91 3.54 -6.76
CA TYR A 325 -12.63 3.36 -7.43
C TYR A 325 -12.30 1.88 -7.68
N LEU A 326 -12.64 0.98 -6.74
CA LEU A 326 -12.45 -0.46 -6.92
C LEU A 326 -13.29 -1.05 -8.06
N LYS A 327 -14.42 -0.41 -8.42
CA LYS A 327 -15.28 -0.83 -9.54
C LYS A 327 -14.82 -0.32 -10.91
N LEU A 328 -13.85 0.61 -10.97
CA LEU A 328 -13.36 1.15 -12.24
C LEU A 328 -12.60 0.07 -13.03
N ASP A 329 -12.91 -0.08 -14.32
CA ASP A 329 -12.28 -1.09 -15.17
C ASP A 329 -10.75 -0.98 -15.22
N LYS A 330 -10.22 0.25 -15.19
CA LYS A 330 -8.77 0.51 -15.15
C LYS A 330 -8.07 -0.02 -13.89
N ILE A 331 -8.82 -0.31 -12.83
CA ILE A 331 -8.30 -0.74 -11.52
C ILE A 331 -8.35 -2.25 -11.33
N LYS A 332 -9.24 -2.96 -12.04
CA LYS A 332 -9.42 -4.43 -11.91
C LYS A 332 -8.10 -5.22 -11.95
N ASN A 333 -7.13 -4.77 -12.75
CA ASN A 333 -5.82 -5.41 -12.90
C ASN A 333 -4.64 -4.54 -12.40
N ASN A 334 -4.91 -3.45 -11.67
CA ASN A 334 -3.86 -2.51 -11.23
C ASN A 334 -4.18 -1.85 -9.89
N LEU A 335 -4.58 -2.65 -8.90
CA LEU A 335 -4.99 -2.20 -7.56
C LEU A 335 -3.89 -1.42 -6.82
N GLU A 336 -2.62 -1.68 -7.12
CA GLU A 336 -1.49 -0.94 -6.54
C GLU A 336 -1.53 0.56 -6.88
N THR A 337 -2.25 0.99 -7.92
CA THR A 337 -2.46 2.43 -8.20
C THR A 337 -3.30 3.16 -7.14
N LEU A 338 -4.02 2.43 -6.29
CA LEU A 338 -4.70 3.01 -5.13
C LEU A 338 -3.70 3.35 -4.01
N ARG A 339 -2.55 2.67 -3.97
CA ARG A 339 -1.56 2.84 -2.90
C ARG A 339 -0.93 4.22 -2.98
N ILE A 340 -0.78 4.83 -1.82
CA ILE A 340 0.07 5.98 -1.61
C ILE A 340 1.45 5.50 -1.17
N VAL A 341 2.46 5.75 -2.00
CA VAL A 341 3.89 5.57 -1.65
C VAL A 341 4.48 6.91 -1.22
N ASP A 342 4.15 7.96 -1.95
CA ASP A 342 4.40 9.36 -1.63
C ASP A 342 3.24 10.24 -2.09
N ASP A 343 3.31 11.54 -1.81
CA ASP A 343 2.24 12.50 -2.10
C ASP A 343 2.02 12.78 -3.61
N SER A 344 2.76 12.15 -4.51
CA SER A 344 2.53 12.17 -5.96
C SER A 344 1.69 10.98 -6.46
N GLU A 345 1.52 9.95 -5.64
CA GLU A 345 0.82 8.71 -5.97
C GLU A 345 -0.49 8.52 -5.19
N GLY A 346 -1.28 7.51 -5.58
CA GLY A 346 -2.56 7.16 -4.94
C GLY A 346 -3.75 7.82 -5.61
N LEU A 347 -4.52 7.02 -6.36
CA LEU A 347 -5.63 7.52 -7.17
C LEU A 347 -6.74 8.22 -6.38
N ILE A 348 -7.10 7.73 -5.20
CA ILE A 348 -8.13 8.36 -4.37
C ILE A 348 -7.54 9.62 -3.70
N TYR A 349 -6.29 9.55 -3.25
CA TYR A 349 -5.60 10.68 -2.64
C TYR A 349 -5.42 11.89 -3.57
N ASN A 350 -5.15 11.63 -4.86
CA ASN A 350 -4.99 12.64 -5.90
C ASN A 350 -6.31 13.03 -6.59
N SER A 351 -7.44 12.51 -6.11
CA SER A 351 -8.76 12.95 -6.55
C SER A 351 -9.22 14.21 -5.81
N ASN A 352 -10.38 14.73 -6.20
CA ASN A 352 -11.07 15.80 -5.48
C ASN A 352 -11.78 15.34 -4.18
N PHE A 353 -11.48 14.14 -3.67
CA PHE A 353 -12.02 13.64 -2.38
C PHE A 353 -11.86 14.68 -1.26
N LYS A 354 -10.67 15.25 -1.09
CA LYS A 354 -10.35 16.22 -0.01
C LYS A 354 -11.05 17.57 -0.18
N GLU A 355 -11.54 17.89 -1.37
CA GLU A 355 -12.29 19.12 -1.66
C GLU A 355 -13.79 18.93 -1.45
N ILE A 356 -14.28 17.69 -1.54
CA ILE A 356 -15.71 17.34 -1.46
C ILE A 356 -16.09 16.79 -0.08
N VAL A 357 -15.19 16.05 0.55
CA VAL A 357 -15.46 15.32 1.79
C VAL A 357 -14.79 16.02 2.95
N ASP A 358 -15.61 16.64 3.79
CA ASP A 358 -15.16 17.27 5.02
C ASP A 358 -14.67 16.24 6.04
N LYS A 359 -13.53 16.55 6.67
CA LYS A 359 -13.02 15.78 7.82
C LYS A 359 -13.94 15.99 9.04
N PRO A 360 -14.03 15.00 9.95
CA PRO A 360 -14.85 15.16 11.15
C PRO A 360 -14.41 16.36 12.00
N ARG A 361 -15.40 17.11 12.50
CA ARG A 361 -15.25 18.20 13.47
C ARG A 361 -16.21 17.97 14.62
N PHE A 362 -15.82 18.38 15.82
CA PHE A 362 -16.54 18.16 17.06
C PHE A 362 -16.65 19.49 17.81
N ASN A 363 -17.31 20.47 17.19
CA ASN A 363 -17.30 21.86 17.62
C ASN A 363 -18.69 22.52 17.66
N ASN A 364 -19.76 21.72 17.69
CA ASN A 364 -21.11 22.23 17.94
C ASN A 364 -21.37 22.35 19.46
N TYR A 365 -22.51 22.93 19.85
CA TYR A 365 -22.86 23.13 21.26
C TYR A 365 -22.98 21.83 22.08
N SER A 366 -23.51 20.76 21.49
CA SER A 366 -23.55 19.45 22.17
C SER A 366 -22.15 18.84 22.34
N ASP A 367 -21.24 19.09 21.40
CA ASP A 367 -19.86 18.63 21.46
C ASP A 367 -19.13 19.35 22.60
N THR A 368 -19.36 20.66 22.73
CA THR A 368 -18.88 21.43 23.88
C THR A 368 -19.37 20.81 25.17
N LEU A 369 -20.68 20.57 25.35
CA LEU A 369 -21.25 20.07 26.61
C LEU A 369 -20.90 18.60 26.94
N SER A 370 -20.59 17.79 25.94
CA SER A 370 -20.15 16.41 26.16
C SER A 370 -18.68 16.33 26.57
N GLY A 371 -17.90 17.39 26.32
CA GLY A 371 -16.46 17.45 26.52
C GLY A 371 -15.63 16.92 25.34
N ILE A 372 -16.24 16.31 24.31
CA ILE A 372 -15.49 15.79 23.16
C ILE A 372 -14.67 16.89 22.48
N GLN A 373 -15.18 18.12 22.44
CA GLN A 373 -14.49 19.26 21.86
C GLN A 373 -13.16 19.57 22.56
N ILE A 374 -13.07 19.40 23.88
CA ILE A 374 -11.84 19.59 24.64
C ILE A 374 -10.85 18.45 24.39
N ALA A 375 -11.35 17.22 24.24
CA ALA A 375 -10.51 16.04 24.02
C ALA A 375 -9.96 15.94 22.58
N ILE A 376 -10.77 16.33 21.60
CA ILE A 376 -10.49 16.28 20.16
C ILE A 376 -11.46 17.22 19.44
N ASN A 377 -11.03 18.46 19.15
CA ASN A 377 -11.90 19.49 18.58
C ASN A 377 -12.22 19.20 17.10
N ASP A 378 -11.26 18.60 16.37
CA ASP A 378 -11.49 18.03 15.06
C ASP A 378 -10.49 16.91 14.73
N VAL A 379 -10.61 16.29 13.55
CA VAL A 379 -9.55 15.36 13.08
C VAL A 379 -8.49 16.17 12.32
N TRP A 380 -7.42 16.60 12.99
CA TRP A 380 -6.34 17.36 12.36
C TRP A 380 -5.70 16.58 11.20
N SER A 381 -5.36 15.32 11.42
CA SER A 381 -4.73 14.44 10.43
C SER A 381 -5.36 13.05 10.41
N TYR A 382 -5.41 12.41 9.25
CA TYR A 382 -5.85 11.01 9.14
C TYR A 382 -5.03 10.20 8.14
N LYS A 383 -5.01 8.88 8.36
CA LYS A 383 -4.57 7.86 7.41
C LYS A 383 -5.63 6.77 7.32
N ILE A 384 -5.91 6.31 6.10
CA ILE A 384 -6.91 5.28 5.84
C ILE A 384 -6.29 4.20 4.97
N PHE A 385 -6.37 2.97 5.45
CA PHE A 385 -5.79 1.80 4.82
C PHE A 385 -6.87 0.81 4.43
N ILE A 386 -6.69 0.12 3.31
CA ILE A 386 -7.33 -1.17 3.10
C ILE A 386 -6.50 -2.21 3.85
N THR A 387 -7.12 -2.96 4.76
CA THR A 387 -6.46 -4.06 5.49
C THR A 387 -6.84 -5.43 4.95
N GLN A 388 -8.06 -5.54 4.42
CA GLN A 388 -8.59 -6.74 3.77
C GLN A 388 -9.39 -6.34 2.54
N LEU A 389 -9.27 -7.10 1.46
CA LEU A 389 -9.99 -6.84 0.21
C LEU A 389 -10.42 -8.15 -0.44
N ASN A 390 -11.69 -8.21 -0.82
CA ASN A 390 -12.25 -9.24 -1.65
C ASN A 390 -12.98 -8.60 -2.85
N LEU A 391 -12.73 -9.13 -4.04
CA LEU A 391 -13.24 -8.63 -5.32
C LEU A 391 -14.20 -9.63 -5.96
N ASP A 392 -15.19 -10.09 -5.20
CA ASP A 392 -16.20 -11.03 -5.69
C ASP A 392 -17.21 -10.34 -6.63
N ASN A 393 -17.37 -10.88 -7.84
CA ASN A 393 -18.50 -10.60 -8.75
C ASN A 393 -18.89 -9.11 -8.89
N ASN A 394 -17.91 -8.23 -9.02
CA ASN A 394 -18.11 -6.77 -9.17
C ASN A 394 -18.70 -6.06 -7.93
N ASN A 395 -18.71 -6.73 -6.78
CA ASN A 395 -19.07 -6.16 -5.49
C ASN A 395 -17.87 -6.21 -4.53
N PRO A 396 -16.91 -5.26 -4.66
CA PRO A 396 -15.76 -5.19 -3.79
C PRO A 396 -16.22 -4.96 -2.36
N HIS A 397 -15.68 -5.74 -1.44
CA HIS A 397 -15.93 -5.62 -0.01
C HIS A 397 -14.65 -5.94 0.76
N GLY A 398 -14.58 -5.49 2.01
CA GLY A 398 -13.38 -5.69 2.80
C GLY A 398 -13.39 -4.93 4.10
N GLU A 399 -12.20 -4.55 4.55
CA GLU A 399 -12.01 -3.79 5.77
C GLU A 399 -11.10 -2.59 5.52
N LEU A 400 -11.56 -1.44 6.01
CA LEU A 400 -10.79 -0.20 6.09
C LEU A 400 -10.32 0.01 7.52
N HIS A 401 -9.07 0.43 7.69
CA HIS A 401 -8.52 0.87 8.96
C HIS A 401 -8.32 2.39 8.92
N PHE A 402 -8.82 3.07 9.95
CA PHE A 402 -8.78 4.51 10.11
C PHE A 402 -7.86 4.84 11.29
N ASP A 403 -6.88 5.70 11.04
CA ASP A 403 -6.09 6.36 12.07
C ASP A 403 -6.38 7.86 12.01
N PHE A 404 -6.98 8.40 13.06
CA PHE A 404 -7.21 9.84 13.26
C PHE A 404 -6.27 10.39 14.31
N TYR A 405 -5.83 11.61 14.09
CA TYR A 405 -4.92 12.33 14.95
C TYR A 405 -5.40 13.76 15.15
N ASP A 406 -5.26 14.24 16.38
CA ASP A 406 -5.40 15.64 16.76
C ASP A 406 -4.34 15.98 17.81
N HIS A 407 -4.19 17.26 18.14
CA HIS A 407 -3.25 17.71 19.15
C HIS A 407 -3.99 18.12 20.42
N PHE A 408 -3.55 17.58 21.56
CA PHE A 408 -3.88 18.13 22.86
C PHE A 408 -2.77 19.11 23.24
N GLY A 409 -2.89 20.29 22.67
CA GLY A 409 -2.07 21.46 22.94
C GLY A 409 -2.69 22.67 22.25
N LEU A 410 -2.25 23.86 22.65
CA LEU A 410 -2.75 25.13 22.12
C LEU A 410 -1.68 25.84 21.32
N ASP A 411 -2.08 26.73 20.42
CA ASP A 411 -1.22 27.73 19.81
C ASP A 411 -1.68 29.18 20.08
N PHE A 412 -0.90 30.17 19.66
CA PHE A 412 -1.29 31.58 19.88
C PHE A 412 -2.59 31.97 19.16
N PRO A 413 -2.94 31.43 17.97
CA PRO A 413 -4.29 31.59 17.41
C PRO A 413 -5.41 31.04 18.30
N ASP A 414 -5.21 29.93 19.00
CA ASP A 414 -6.23 29.40 19.92
C ASP A 414 -6.53 30.39 21.06
N ILE A 415 -5.51 31.04 21.61
CA ILE A 415 -5.68 32.03 22.68
C ILE A 415 -6.21 33.36 22.16
N GLU A 416 -5.87 33.74 20.92
CA GLU A 416 -6.51 34.85 20.24
C GLU A 416 -8.02 34.62 20.15
N LYS A 417 -8.44 33.39 19.86
CA LYS A 417 -9.84 33.03 19.64
C LYS A 417 -10.60 32.72 20.93
N TYR A 418 -9.96 32.10 21.90
CA TYR A 418 -10.53 31.61 23.14
C TYR A 418 -9.67 32.06 24.34
N ASP A 419 -10.13 33.10 25.03
CA ASP A 419 -9.42 33.72 26.15
C ASP A 419 -10.03 33.37 27.52
N ASN A 420 -10.88 32.35 27.60
CA ASN A 420 -11.46 31.89 28.86
C ASN A 420 -10.41 31.18 29.74
N ASP A 421 -10.74 31.00 31.03
CA ASP A 421 -9.76 30.63 32.05
C ASP A 421 -9.07 29.28 31.81
N ILE A 422 -9.78 28.30 31.24
CA ILE A 422 -9.21 26.99 30.89
C ILE A 422 -8.09 27.11 29.86
N PHE A 423 -8.31 27.86 28.77
CA PHE A 423 -7.31 28.01 27.72
C PHE A 423 -6.11 28.85 28.17
N ILE A 424 -6.33 29.89 28.98
CA ILE A 424 -5.24 30.70 29.54
C ILE A 424 -4.36 29.86 30.48
N ALA A 425 -4.96 29.08 31.39
CA ALA A 425 -4.21 28.22 32.30
C ALA A 425 -3.42 27.14 31.54
N TRP A 426 -4.07 26.47 30.58
CA TRP A 426 -3.44 25.47 29.72
C TRP A 426 -2.25 26.07 28.94
N PHE A 427 -2.43 27.22 28.30
CA PHE A 427 -1.37 27.86 27.51
C PHE A 427 -0.15 28.24 28.35
N ILE A 428 -0.36 28.76 29.56
CA ILE A 428 0.74 29.10 30.47
C ILE A 428 1.52 27.85 30.86
N LEU A 429 0.81 26.79 31.28
CA LEU A 429 1.43 25.51 31.63
C LEU A 429 2.26 24.96 30.45
N GLN A 430 1.72 25.00 29.23
CA GLN A 430 2.39 24.49 28.04
C GLN A 430 3.60 25.34 27.64
N HIS A 431 3.38 26.62 27.32
CA HIS A 431 4.37 27.41 26.60
C HIS A 431 5.32 28.22 27.48
N PHE A 432 4.92 28.54 28.72
CA PHE A 432 5.78 29.26 29.67
C PHE A 432 6.44 28.33 30.68
N ARG A 433 5.80 27.21 31.03
CA ARG A 433 6.26 26.31 32.10
C ARG A 433 6.69 24.94 31.63
N GLY A 434 6.55 24.65 30.34
CA GLY A 434 7.16 23.49 29.69
C GLY A 434 6.48 22.15 29.97
N TYR A 435 5.20 22.16 30.34
CA TYR A 435 4.38 20.95 30.32
C TYR A 435 4.08 20.54 28.88
N LYS A 436 4.45 19.30 28.52
CA LYS A 436 4.42 18.84 27.14
C LYS A 436 2.98 18.60 26.65
N PRO A 437 2.60 19.15 25.49
CA PRO A 437 1.41 18.73 24.78
C PRO A 437 1.63 17.33 24.19
N PHE A 438 0.57 16.72 23.68
CA PHE A 438 0.64 15.39 23.10
C PHE A 438 -0.34 15.22 21.94
N ILE A 439 -0.20 14.12 21.20
CA ILE A 439 -1.04 13.80 20.06
C ILE A 439 -2.12 12.82 20.51
N THR A 440 -3.38 13.21 20.38
CA THR A 440 -4.52 12.31 20.53
C THR A 440 -4.59 11.41 19.31
N ARG A 441 -4.70 10.09 19.51
CA ARG A 441 -4.88 9.10 18.45
C ARG A 441 -6.14 8.28 18.66
N VAL A 442 -6.98 8.23 17.63
CA VAL A 442 -8.15 7.36 17.53
C VAL A 442 -7.92 6.38 16.38
N SER A 443 -8.04 5.08 16.64
CA SER A 443 -7.70 4.03 15.67
C SER A 443 -8.77 2.94 15.67
N PHE A 444 -9.35 2.63 14.51
CA PHE A 444 -10.44 1.66 14.39
C PHE A 444 -10.57 1.05 12.99
N ALA A 445 -11.28 -0.07 12.90
CA ALA A 445 -11.58 -0.74 11.63
C ALA A 445 -13.08 -0.61 11.29
N SER A 446 -13.39 -0.57 9.99
CA SER A 446 -14.75 -0.55 9.49
C SER A 446 -14.87 -1.35 8.19
N LYS A 447 -15.80 -2.30 8.16
CA LYS A 447 -16.09 -3.09 6.96
C LYS A 447 -16.81 -2.25 5.90
N PHE A 448 -16.53 -2.50 4.63
CA PHE A 448 -17.14 -1.77 3.51
C PHE A 448 -17.61 -2.70 2.40
#